data_AF-A0A7X7DWU5-F1
#
_entry.id   AF-A0A7X7DWU5-F1
#
_cell.length_a   1.000
_cell.length_b   1.000
_cell.length_c   1.000
_cell.angle_alpha   90.00
_cell.angle_beta   90.00
_cell.angle_gamma   90.00
#
_symmetry.space_group_name_H-M   'P 1'
#
loop_
_entity.id
_entity.type
_entity.pdbx_description
1 polymer ?
#
loop_
_entity_poly.entity_id
_entity_poly.type
_entity_poly.pdbx_seq_one_letter_code
_entity_poly.pdbx_strand_id
1 'polypeptide(L)'
;LRRSNEYISKEQKDSAIVSYGELSIDKEKCCAYKSGELIELGAKEYKLLLFFMENTEKVFTKRQLYQAVWDDEYYYDDNTIMVHISRIRNRIENDPQRPRYLKTIRGIGYKLHDTGDVV
;
A
#
# COMPACT_ATOMS: atom_id res chain seq x y z
N LEU A 1 7.14 38.81 -4.25
CA LEU A 1 7.93 37.63 -3.80
C LEU A 1 7.00 36.65 -3.07
N ARG A 2 6.39 35.71 -3.80
CA ARG A 2 6.04 34.34 -3.36
C ARG A 2 5.87 33.48 -4.63
N ARG A 3 7.01 33.18 -5.26
CA ARG A 3 7.17 32.01 -6.13
C ARG A 3 7.09 30.79 -5.21
N SER A 4 6.23 29.83 -5.53
CA SER A 4 6.15 28.42 -5.07
C SER A 4 4.65 28.09 -5.08
N ASN A 5 4.09 27.39 -6.07
CA ASN A 5 4.44 26.02 -6.39
C ASN A 5 3.99 25.71 -7.83
N GLU A 6 4.81 26.09 -8.82
CA GLU A 6 4.71 25.51 -10.17
C GLU A 6 5.44 24.17 -10.15
N TYR A 7 4.78 23.15 -9.62
CA TYR A 7 5.11 21.77 -9.92
C TYR A 7 3.79 21.09 -10.21
N ILE A 8 3.45 20.99 -11.49
CA ILE A 8 2.99 19.79 -12.18
C ILE A 8 2.92 20.19 -13.66
N SER A 9 4.09 20.22 -14.28
CA SER A 9 4.23 20.13 -15.73
C SER A 9 5.23 19.02 -16.00
N LYS A 10 4.70 17.81 -16.21
CA LYS A 10 5.27 16.80 -17.11
C LYS A 10 4.32 15.62 -17.23
N GLU A 11 3.52 15.67 -18.30
CA GLU A 11 3.18 14.46 -19.04
C GLU A 11 4.47 13.73 -19.46
N GLN A 12 4.38 12.40 -19.55
CA GLN A 12 5.42 11.40 -19.88
C GLN A 12 6.22 10.82 -18.70
N LYS A 13 5.57 9.91 -17.95
CA LYS A 13 6.16 8.66 -17.44
C LYS A 13 5.07 7.66 -17.04
N ASP A 14 4.35 7.15 -18.02
CA ASP A 14 3.21 6.22 -17.88
C ASP A 14 3.58 4.80 -17.37
N SER A 15 4.73 4.60 -16.74
CA SER A 15 5.14 3.30 -16.20
C SER A 15 5.68 3.32 -14.78
N ALA A 16 5.85 4.50 -14.18
CA ALA A 16 6.40 4.65 -12.83
C ALA A 16 5.33 4.75 -11.73
N ILE A 17 4.10 5.13 -12.09
CA ILE A 17 3.03 5.39 -11.10
C ILE A 17 2.02 4.24 -11.12
N VAL A 18 1.76 3.65 -9.96
CA VAL A 18 0.68 2.67 -9.77
C VAL A 18 -0.43 3.35 -8.99
N SER A 19 -1.67 3.27 -9.47
CA SER A 19 -2.83 3.88 -8.80
C SER A 19 -3.92 2.84 -8.55
N TYR A 20 -4.63 3.01 -7.44
CA TYR A 20 -5.76 2.17 -7.05
C TYR A 20 -6.69 2.92 -6.09
N GLY A 21 -7.89 3.28 -6.56
CA GLY A 21 -8.81 4.15 -5.81
C GLY A 21 -8.17 5.50 -5.52
N GLU A 22 -8.14 5.90 -4.25
CA GLU A 22 -7.50 7.14 -3.78
C GLU A 22 -5.99 6.98 -3.55
N LEU A 23 -5.44 5.77 -3.70
CA LEU A 23 -4.04 5.48 -3.42
C LEU A 23 -3.21 5.56 -4.69
N SER A 24 -2.01 6.16 -4.60
CA SER A 24 -1.02 6.12 -5.66
C SER A 24 0.39 5.91 -5.13
N ILE A 25 1.23 5.23 -5.89
CA ILE A 25 2.65 5.03 -5.59
C ILE A 25 3.46 5.47 -6.79
N ASP A 26 4.43 6.36 -6.54
CA ASP A 26 5.49 6.71 -7.48
C ASP A 26 6.72 5.84 -7.19
N LYS A 27 6.96 4.85 -8.06
CA LYS A 27 8.05 3.87 -7.91
C LYS A 27 9.43 4.50 -8.01
N GLU A 28 9.59 5.58 -8.78
CA GLU A 28 10.89 6.22 -8.96
C GLU A 28 11.25 7.09 -7.77
N LYS A 29 10.26 7.76 -7.19
CA LYS A 29 10.46 8.58 -5.99
C LYS A 29 10.36 7.77 -4.71
N CYS A 30 9.93 6.51 -4.78
CA CYS A 30 9.62 5.68 -3.62
C CYS A 30 8.61 6.36 -2.68
N CYS A 31 7.62 7.03 -3.25
CA CYS A 31 6.62 7.79 -2.50
C CYS A 31 5.24 7.17 -2.67
N ALA A 32 4.45 7.16 -1.59
CA ALA A 32 3.05 6.77 -1.60
C ALA A 32 2.18 7.98 -1.27
N TYR A 33 0.99 8.05 -1.87
CA TYR A 33 0.04 9.13 -1.70
C TYR A 33 -1.37 8.57 -1.46
N LYS A 34 -2.17 9.33 -0.71
CA LYS A 34 -3.61 9.11 -0.54
C LYS A 34 -4.33 10.41 -0.89
N SER A 35 -5.24 10.36 -1.86
CA SER A 35 -5.98 11.53 -2.36
C SER A 35 -5.07 12.70 -2.77
N GLY A 36 -3.87 12.38 -3.27
CA GLY A 36 -2.85 13.36 -3.67
C GLY A 36 -1.92 13.84 -2.54
N GLU A 37 -2.22 13.50 -1.27
CA GLU A 37 -1.36 13.84 -0.14
C GLU A 37 -0.31 12.76 0.12
N LEU A 38 0.94 13.17 0.34
CA LEU A 38 2.05 12.26 0.62
C LEU A 38 1.82 11.53 1.96
N ILE A 39 1.95 10.20 1.96
CA ILE A 39 1.91 9.37 3.16
C ILE A 39 3.29 8.79 3.45
N GLU A 40 3.74 8.92 4.70
CA GLU A 40 5.01 8.35 5.14
C GLU A 40 4.83 6.88 5.57
N LEU A 41 5.59 6.01 4.89
CA LEU A 41 5.67 4.58 5.15
C LEU A 41 7.14 4.19 5.35
N GLY A 42 7.40 3.25 6.27
CA GLY A 42 8.71 2.61 6.33
C GLY A 42 8.97 1.75 5.08
N ALA A 43 10.23 1.42 4.83
CA ALA A 43 10.63 0.71 3.61
C ALA A 43 9.87 -0.62 3.38
N LYS A 44 9.58 -1.37 4.44
CA LYS A 44 8.84 -2.64 4.38
C LYS A 44 7.34 -2.42 4.18
N GLU A 45 6.76 -1.40 4.79
CA GLU A 45 5.36 -1.02 4.59
C GLU A 45 5.12 -0.53 3.15
N TYR A 46 6.04 0.29 2.62
CA TYR A 46 6.03 0.73 1.23
C TYR A 46 6.07 -0.47 0.28
N LYS A 47 7.03 -1.39 0.46
CA LYS A 47 7.14 -2.60 -0.37
C LYS A 47 5.89 -3.47 -0.32
N LEU A 48 5.32 -3.67 0.88
CA LEU A 48 4.07 -4.42 1.04
C LEU A 48 2.91 -3.74 0.30
N LEU A 49 2.73 -2.43 0.47
CA LEU A 49 1.66 -1.69 -0.19
C LEU A 49 1.82 -1.74 -1.72
N LEU A 50 3.05 -1.54 -2.23
CA LEU A 50 3.36 -1.66 -3.65
C LEU A 50 3.02 -3.06 -4.18
N PHE A 51 3.46 -4.11 -3.49
CA PHE A 51 3.17 -5.50 -3.87
C PHE A 51 1.67 -5.76 -3.97
N PHE A 52 0.89 -5.25 -3.01
CA PHE A 52 -0.57 -5.33 -3.05
C PHE A 52 -1.18 -4.53 -4.20
N MET A 53 -0.71 -3.32 -4.47
CA MET A 53 -1.23 -2.47 -5.56
C MET A 53 -0.89 -3.03 -6.94
N GLU A 54 0.22 -3.75 -7.09
CA GLU A 54 0.54 -4.49 -8.32
C GLU A 54 -0.25 -5.80 -8.46
N ASN A 55 -0.85 -6.28 -7.37
CA ASN A 55 -1.59 -7.53 -7.31
C ASN A 55 -2.97 -7.35 -6.67
N THR A 56 -3.69 -6.34 -7.12
CA THR A 56 -5.06 -6.06 -6.67
C THR A 56 -5.96 -7.27 -6.88
N GLU A 57 -7.00 -7.38 -6.06
CA GLU A 57 -7.95 -8.50 -6.08
C GLU A 57 -7.40 -9.89 -5.70
N LYS A 58 -6.10 -10.04 -5.44
CA LYS A 58 -5.52 -11.33 -5.03
C LYS A 58 -5.38 -11.44 -3.51
N VAL A 59 -5.61 -12.64 -2.99
CA VAL A 59 -5.44 -12.96 -1.56
C VAL A 59 -4.05 -13.55 -1.35
N PHE A 60 -3.32 -13.00 -0.39
CA PHE A 60 -1.99 -13.46 -0.02
C PHE A 60 -1.96 -13.93 1.42
N THR A 61 -1.41 -15.12 1.63
CA THR A 61 -1.09 -15.62 2.96
C THR A 61 0.02 -14.77 3.58
N LYS A 62 0.07 -14.72 4.91
CA LYS A 62 1.14 -14.00 5.61
C LYS A 62 2.54 -14.50 5.21
N ARG A 63 2.72 -15.82 4.99
CA ARG A 63 3.98 -16.40 4.51
C ARG A 63 4.37 -15.87 3.13
N GLN A 64 3.43 -15.81 2.19
CA GLN A 64 3.68 -15.23 0.86
C GLN A 64 4.07 -13.75 0.93
N LEU A 65 3.40 -12.98 1.80
CA LEU A 65 3.73 -11.57 2.01
C LEU A 65 5.12 -11.38 2.61
N TYR A 66 5.51 -12.28 3.52
CA TYR A 66 6.84 -12.26 4.10
C TYR A 66 7.90 -12.55 3.03
N GLN A 67 7.76 -13.64 2.28
CA GLN A 67 8.67 -14.01 1.19
C GLN A 67 8.81 -12.87 0.17
N ALA A 68 7.69 -12.26 -0.25
CA ALA A 68 7.68 -11.19 -1.24
C ALA A 68 8.46 -9.92 -0.82
N VAL A 69 8.61 -9.67 0.48
CA VAL A 69 9.16 -8.39 0.99
C VAL A 69 10.46 -8.55 1.77
N TRP A 70 10.71 -9.73 2.35
CA TRP A 70 11.91 -10.05 3.11
C TRP A 70 12.91 -10.94 2.36
N ASP A 71 12.53 -11.56 1.23
CA ASP A 71 13.43 -12.39 0.41
C ASP A 71 14.11 -13.52 1.21
N ASP A 72 13.44 -13.98 2.28
CA ASP A 72 13.92 -15.01 3.18
C ASP A 72 12.75 -15.98 3.48
N GLU A 73 13.02 -17.28 3.41
CA GLU A 73 12.06 -18.35 3.65
C GLU A 73 12.20 -18.99 5.04
N TYR A 74 13.31 -18.74 5.75
CA TYR A 74 13.70 -19.53 6.91
C TYR A 74 13.24 -18.96 8.25
N TYR A 75 12.96 -17.66 8.31
CA TYR A 75 12.47 -17.01 9.52
C TYR A 75 11.17 -16.29 9.23
N TYR A 76 10.06 -16.83 9.72
CA TYR A 76 8.74 -16.25 9.51
C TYR A 76 8.02 -16.13 10.86
N ASP A 77 7.78 -14.90 11.29
CA ASP A 77 6.96 -14.56 12.44
C ASP A 77 5.65 -13.91 11.98
N ASP A 78 4.53 -14.55 12.31
CA ASP A 78 3.17 -14.10 12.02
C ASP A 78 2.92 -12.65 12.46
N ASN A 79 3.49 -12.27 13.61
CA ASN A 79 3.24 -10.97 14.22
C ASN A 79 3.89 -9.84 13.42
N THR A 80 5.05 -10.09 12.80
CA THR A 80 5.75 -9.12 11.95
C THR A 80 4.85 -8.62 10.83
N ILE A 81 4.20 -9.52 10.09
CA ILE A 81 3.25 -9.12 9.03
C ILE A 81 2.07 -8.35 9.60
N MET A 82 1.49 -8.79 10.73
CA MET A 82 0.36 -8.10 11.35
C MET A 82 0.69 -6.66 11.74
N VAL A 83 1.88 -6.42 12.30
CA VAL A 83 2.34 -5.08 12.70
C VAL A 83 2.43 -4.16 11.49
N HIS A 84 3.03 -4.63 10.39
CA HIS A 84 3.14 -3.83 9.17
C HIS A 84 1.78 -3.59 8.50
N ILE A 85 0.89 -4.59 8.46
CA ILE A 85 -0.49 -4.42 7.97
C ILE A 85 -1.24 -3.37 8.79
N SER A 86 -1.11 -3.40 10.12
CA SER A 86 -1.72 -2.39 11.01
C SER A 86 -1.20 -0.98 10.73
N ARG A 87 0.12 -0.81 10.57
CA ARG A 87 0.73 0.47 10.22
C ARG A 87 0.31 0.98 8.85
N ILE A 88 0.23 0.11 7.84
CA ILE A 88 -0.28 0.48 6.51
C ILE A 88 -1.71 0.98 6.64
N ARG A 89 -2.59 0.25 7.34
CA ARG A 89 -3.99 0.66 7.53
C ARG A 89 -4.12 2.01 8.22
N ASN A 90 -3.31 2.29 9.23
CA ASN A 90 -3.27 3.60 9.90
C ASN A 90 -2.92 4.76 8.97
N ARG A 91 -2.29 4.50 7.82
CA ARG A 91 -1.93 5.52 6.83
C ARG A 91 -2.91 5.61 5.66
N ILE A 92 -3.40 4.46 5.17
CA ILE A 92 -4.21 4.43 3.94
C ILE A 92 -5.72 4.48 4.23
N GLU A 93 -6.17 3.97 5.38
CA GLU A 93 -7.59 3.87 5.71
C GLU A 93 -8.09 5.11 6.44
N ASN A 94 -9.39 5.40 6.33
CA ASN A 94 -10.04 6.40 7.19
C ASN A 94 -10.28 5.83 8.59
N ASP A 95 -10.74 4.57 8.66
CA ASP A 95 -10.85 3.79 9.89
C ASP A 95 -10.06 2.47 9.75
N PRO A 96 -8.92 2.32 10.44
CA PRO A 96 -8.10 1.11 10.38
C PRO A 96 -8.80 -0.16 10.88
N GLN A 97 -9.83 -0.03 11.73
CA GLN A 97 -10.63 -1.16 12.23
C GLN A 97 -11.71 -1.57 11.21
N ARG A 98 -12.09 -0.67 10.31
CA ARG A 98 -13.03 -0.91 9.21
C ARG A 98 -12.34 -0.58 7.88
N PRO A 99 -11.28 -1.31 7.51
CA PRO A 99 -10.44 -0.96 6.36
C PRO A 99 -11.28 -1.02 5.07
N ARG A 100 -11.22 0.01 4.22
CA ARG A 100 -11.84 0.07 2.89
C ARG A 100 -11.01 -0.68 1.86
N TYR A 101 -9.68 -0.58 1.93
CA TYR A 101 -8.75 -1.12 0.92
C TYR A 101 -8.12 -2.45 1.34
N LEU A 102 -7.41 -2.49 2.47
CA LEU A 102 -6.59 -3.63 2.87
C LEU A 102 -7.37 -4.55 3.81
N LYS A 103 -8.09 -5.52 3.26
CA LYS A 103 -8.98 -6.42 4.01
C LYS A 103 -8.28 -7.66 4.56
N THR A 104 -8.77 -8.14 5.70
CA THR A 104 -8.41 -9.46 6.23
C THR A 104 -9.40 -10.50 5.72
N ILE A 105 -8.88 -11.52 5.05
CA ILE A 105 -9.63 -12.72 4.68
C ILE A 105 -9.39 -13.76 5.79
N ARG A 106 -10.39 -13.93 6.65
CA ARG A 106 -10.29 -14.78 7.84
C ARG A 106 -9.85 -16.20 7.47
N GLY A 107 -8.84 -16.70 8.17
CA GLY A 107 -8.27 -18.04 7.93
C GLY A 107 -7.34 -18.16 6.72
N ILE A 108 -7.16 -17.11 5.92
CA ILE A 108 -6.35 -17.16 4.69
C ILE A 108 -5.24 -16.12 4.70
N GLY A 109 -5.57 -14.82 4.86
CA GLY A 109 -4.56 -13.77 4.78
C GLY A 109 -5.15 -12.39 4.48
N TYR A 110 -4.53 -11.67 3.54
CA TYR A 110 -4.88 -10.28 3.23
C TYR A 110 -5.09 -10.07 1.74
N LYS A 111 -5.94 -9.10 1.41
CA LYS A 111 -6.29 -8.71 0.05
C LYS A 111 -6.40 -7.19 -0.03
N LEU A 112 -5.88 -6.59 -1.09
CA LEU A 112 -6.19 -5.21 -1.45
C LEU A 112 -7.37 -5.21 -2.41
N HIS A 113 -8.47 -4.58 -1.99
CA HIS A 113 -9.71 -4.45 -2.74
C HIS A 113 -10.42 -3.17 -2.30
N ASP A 114 -10.74 -2.27 -3.23
CA ASP A 114 -11.59 -1.12 -2.96
C ASP A 114 -13.03 -1.60 -2.91
N THR A 115 -13.56 -1.69 -1.69
CA THR A 115 -14.94 -2.16 -1.50
C THR A 115 -15.98 -1.13 -1.97
N GLY A 116 -15.56 0.12 -2.25
CA GLY A 116 -16.45 1.27 -2.29
C GLY A 116 -17.15 1.48 -0.94
N ASP A 117 -17.52 2.71 -0.61
CA ASP A 117 -18.46 2.91 0.50
C ASP A 117 -19.83 2.39 0.04
N VAL A 118 -20.14 1.13 0.35
CA VAL A 118 -21.51 0.63 0.35
C VAL A 118 -22.22 1.36 1.50
N VAL A 119 -22.93 2.42 1.11
CA VAL A 119 -23.89 3.19 1.91
C VAL A 119 -24.91 2.26 2.57
#